data_AF-A0A1C6GV78-F1
#
_entry.id   AF-A0A1C6GV78-F1
#
_cell.length_a   1.000
_cell.length_b   1.000
_cell.length_c   1.000
_cell.angle_alpha   90.00
_cell.angle_beta   90.00
_cell.angle_gamma   90.00
#
_symmetry.space_group_name_H-M   'P 1'
#
loop_
_entity.id
_entity.type
_entity.pdbx_description
1 polymer ?
#
loop_
_entity_poly.entity_id
_entity_poly.type
_entity_poly.pdbx_seq_one_letter_code
_entity_poly.pdbx_strand_id
1 'polypeptide(L)'
;MRTVRDDPGLTGAEKLQKMFRASLENSDQTDLFVLAPNMLKNPKLMSILLESMIGEVLPNYMEPVLREAVADGSIRTDYPEELGELLLLLSNVWLNPMIYPATPEKTRRRMELYDQMLRSMGLDLLDQELLNQWERFCRLSQERL
;
A
#
# COMPACT_ATOMS: atom_id res chain seq x y z
N MET A 1 7.00 -7.69 -7.75
CA MET A 1 7.74 -6.78 -6.85
C MET A 1 9.23 -6.72 -7.15
N ARG A 2 9.99 -7.83 -7.15
CA ARG A 2 11.45 -7.81 -7.38
C ARG A 2 11.89 -7.11 -8.68
N THR A 3 11.24 -7.42 -9.80
CA THR A 3 11.53 -6.79 -11.09
C THR A 3 11.35 -5.27 -11.08
N VAL A 4 10.35 -4.76 -10.37
CA VAL A 4 10.08 -3.31 -10.25
C VAL A 4 11.13 -2.64 -9.36
N ARG A 5 11.45 -3.27 -8.22
CA ARG A 5 12.49 -2.78 -7.29
C ARG A 5 13.85 -2.63 -7.99
N ASP A 6 14.22 -3.64 -8.78
CA ASP A 6 15.53 -3.73 -9.42
C ASP A 6 15.59 -3.04 -10.80
N ASP A 7 14.54 -2.34 -11.24
CA ASP A 7 14.48 -1.68 -12.55
C ASP A 7 15.31 -0.38 -12.55
N PRO A 8 16.42 -0.28 -13.30
CA PRO A 8 17.25 0.92 -13.33
C PRO A 8 16.66 2.06 -14.18
N GLY A 9 15.59 1.78 -14.94
CA GLY A 9 14.93 2.77 -15.79
C GLY A 9 13.88 3.61 -15.06
N LEU A 10 13.70 3.39 -13.75
CA LEU A 10 12.68 4.05 -12.94
C LEU A 10 13.33 4.79 -11.77
N THR A 11 12.80 5.96 -11.46
CA THR A 11 13.02 6.63 -10.17
C THR A 11 12.39 5.84 -9.03
N GLY A 12 12.86 6.07 -7.81
CA GLY A 12 12.30 5.44 -6.62
C GLY A 12 10.80 5.73 -6.42
N ALA A 13 10.34 6.95 -6.75
CA ALA A 13 8.90 7.27 -6.74
C ALA A 13 8.09 6.43 -7.75
N GLU A 14 8.58 6.26 -8.98
CA GLU A 14 7.92 5.43 -10.00
C GLU A 14 7.89 3.95 -9.60
N LYS A 15 8.94 3.46 -8.93
CA LYS A 15 8.96 2.11 -8.35
C LYS A 15 7.86 1.94 -7.31
N LEU A 16 7.73 2.90 -6.38
CA LEU A 16 6.68 2.88 -5.35
C LEU A 16 5.27 2.91 -5.96
N GLN A 17 5.04 3.75 -6.97
CA GLN A 17 3.76 3.78 -7.71
C GLN A 17 3.42 2.43 -8.33
N LYS A 18 4.38 1.83 -9.06
CA LYS A 18 4.18 0.51 -9.70
C LYS A 18 3.99 -0.61 -8.67
N MET A 19 4.73 -0.58 -7.57
CA MET A 19 4.60 -1.53 -6.48
C MET A 19 3.21 -1.45 -5.83
N PHE A 20 2.71 -0.24 -5.57
CA PHE A 20 1.38 -0.03 -5.01
C PHE A 20 0.28 -0.54 -5.94
N ARG A 21 0.36 -0.21 -7.24
CA ARG A 21 -0.59 -0.71 -8.25
C ARG A 21 -0.58 -2.23 -8.35
N ALA A 22 0.60 -2.84 -8.44
CA ALA A 22 0.74 -4.29 -8.48
C ALA A 22 0.13 -4.95 -7.23
N SER A 23 0.18 -4.29 -6.07
CA SER A 23 -0.43 -4.82 -4.84
C SER A 23 -1.96 -4.86 -4.92
N LEU A 24 -2.59 -3.82 -5.51
CA LEU A 24 -4.03 -3.77 -5.72
C LEU A 24 -4.49 -4.76 -6.79
N GLU A 25 -3.78 -4.87 -7.90
CA GLU A 25 -4.12 -5.82 -8.98
C GLU A 25 -4.04 -7.27 -8.50
N ASN A 26 -3.04 -7.60 -7.68
CA ASN A 26 -2.96 -8.92 -7.06
C ASN A 26 -4.11 -9.13 -6.07
N SER A 27 -4.50 -8.12 -5.29
CA SER A 27 -5.64 -8.23 -4.37
C SER A 27 -6.96 -8.50 -5.10
N ASP A 28 -7.15 -7.91 -6.29
CA ASP A 28 -8.30 -8.12 -7.17
C ASP A 28 -8.33 -9.53 -7.80
N GLN A 29 -7.16 -10.16 -7.96
CA GLN A 29 -7.00 -11.49 -8.59
C GLN A 29 -6.91 -12.64 -7.60
N THR A 30 -6.61 -12.38 -6.33
CA THR A 30 -6.33 -13.45 -5.37
C THR A 30 -7.61 -13.90 -4.65
N ASP A 31 -8.16 -15.04 -5.06
CA ASP A 31 -9.26 -15.76 -4.39
C ASP A 31 -9.03 -16.02 -2.88
N LEU A 32 -7.79 -15.88 -2.40
CA LEU A 32 -7.42 -16.02 -0.98
C LEU A 32 -7.95 -14.86 -0.12
N PHE A 33 -8.06 -13.64 -0.65
CA PHE A 33 -8.69 -12.50 0.05
C PHE A 33 -10.22 -12.58 0.04
N VAL A 34 -10.76 -13.17 -1.02
CA VAL A 34 -12.20 -13.42 -1.26
C VAL A 34 -12.82 -14.36 -0.21
N LEU A 35 -11.99 -15.15 0.49
CA LEU A 35 -12.37 -16.12 1.51
C LEU A 35 -11.95 -15.73 2.95
N ALA A 36 -11.22 -14.62 3.12
CA ALA A 36 -10.67 -14.27 4.42
C ALA A 36 -11.76 -13.68 5.34
N PRO A 37 -11.99 -14.26 6.54
CA PRO A 37 -12.90 -13.67 7.52
C PRO A 37 -12.37 -12.29 7.95
N ASN A 38 -13.25 -11.43 8.48
CA ASN A 38 -12.87 -10.16 9.13
C ASN A 38 -11.56 -10.35 9.92
N MET A 39 -10.50 -9.68 9.49
CA MET A 39 -9.13 -9.94 9.95
C MET A 39 -8.97 -9.67 11.44
N LEU A 40 -9.79 -8.78 12.02
CA LEU A 40 -9.82 -8.55 13.47
C LEU A 40 -10.38 -9.76 14.25
N LYS A 41 -11.22 -10.59 13.62
CA LYS A 41 -11.72 -11.83 14.22
C LYS A 41 -10.72 -12.99 14.11
N ASN A 42 -9.59 -12.79 13.42
CA ASN A 42 -8.54 -13.80 13.29
C ASN A 42 -7.16 -13.20 13.61
N PRO A 43 -6.79 -13.12 14.90
CA PRO A 43 -5.54 -12.48 15.33
C PRO A 43 -4.29 -13.14 14.74
N LYS A 44 -4.34 -14.43 14.38
CA LYS A 44 -3.20 -15.12 13.74
C LYS A 44 -2.91 -14.57 12.34
N LEU A 45 -3.96 -14.25 11.56
CA LEU A 45 -3.77 -13.61 10.24
C LEU A 45 -3.21 -12.20 10.39
N MET A 46 -3.61 -11.47 11.42
CA MET A 46 -3.04 -10.16 11.73
C MET A 46 -1.55 -10.25 12.07
N SER A 47 -1.15 -11.22 12.91
CA SER A 47 0.26 -11.45 13.24
C SER A 47 1.08 -11.81 12.00
N ILE A 48 0.59 -12.70 11.14
CA ILE A 48 1.27 -13.07 9.89
C ILE A 48 1.45 -11.84 8.98
N LEU A 49 0.43 -10.99 8.85
CA LEU A 49 0.50 -9.76 8.07
C LEU A 49 1.58 -8.81 8.63
N LEU A 50 1.58 -8.57 9.94
CA LEU A 50 2.55 -7.68 10.59
C LEU A 50 3.98 -8.23 10.50
N GLU A 51 4.18 -9.52 10.76
CA GLU A 51 5.48 -10.19 10.63
C GLU A 51 6.00 -10.13 9.20
N SER A 52 5.12 -10.32 8.20
CA SER A 52 5.49 -10.19 6.79
C SER A 52 5.87 -8.75 6.43
N MET A 53 5.12 -7.75 6.90
CA MET A 53 5.45 -6.35 6.63
C MET A 53 6.82 -5.97 7.17
N ILE A 54 7.12 -6.33 8.42
CA ILE A 54 8.34 -5.93 9.12
C ILE A 54 9.54 -6.81 8.70
N GLY A 55 9.36 -8.12 8.63
CA GLY A 55 10.44 -9.08 8.38
C GLY A 55 10.78 -9.26 6.91
N GLU A 56 9.82 -9.05 6.00
CA GLU A 56 9.99 -9.37 4.58
C GLU A 56 9.83 -8.13 3.69
N VAL A 57 8.71 -7.41 3.78
CA VAL A 57 8.39 -6.36 2.81
C VAL A 57 9.24 -5.11 3.03
N LEU A 58 9.37 -4.68 4.28
CA LEU A 58 10.13 -3.47 4.64
C LEU A 58 11.61 -3.56 4.21
N PRO A 59 12.43 -4.50 4.73
CA PRO A 59 13.86 -4.52 4.47
C PRO A 59 14.20 -4.92 3.02
N ASN A 60 13.38 -5.77 2.38
CA ASN A 60 13.70 -6.28 1.05
C ASN A 60 13.12 -5.44 -0.09
N TYR A 61 12.13 -4.59 0.17
CA TYR A 61 11.46 -3.83 -0.89
C TYR A 61 11.28 -2.36 -0.54
N MET A 62 10.57 -2.02 0.54
CA MET A 62 10.21 -0.63 0.81
C MET A 62 11.42 0.23 1.14
N GLU A 63 12.26 -0.20 2.08
CA GLU A 63 13.41 0.59 2.52
C GLU A 63 14.44 0.79 1.39
N PRO A 64 14.85 -0.23 0.60
CA PRO A 64 15.77 -0.03 -0.51
C PRO A 64 15.23 0.98 -1.55
N VAL A 65 13.95 0.86 -1.92
CA VAL A 65 13.34 1.78 -2.90
C VAL A 65 13.20 3.20 -2.32
N LEU A 66 12.87 3.35 -1.04
CA LEU A 66 12.77 4.67 -0.41
C LEU A 66 14.15 5.35 -0.29
N ARG A 67 15.20 4.59 0.04
CA ARG A 67 16.57 5.12 0.05
C ARG A 67 17.00 5.56 -1.36
N GLU A 68 16.64 4.80 -2.38
CA GLU A 68 16.87 5.18 -3.78
C GLU A 68 16.07 6.44 -4.16
N ALA A 69 14.80 6.53 -3.77
CA ALA A 69 13.94 7.68 -4.03
C ALA A 69 14.45 8.98 -3.37
N VAL A 70 15.09 8.85 -2.21
CA VAL A 70 15.77 9.98 -1.55
C VAL A 70 17.05 10.35 -2.31
N ALA A 71 17.83 9.35 -2.74
CA ALA A 71 19.08 9.56 -3.45
C ALA A 71 18.90 10.20 -4.84
N ASP A 72 17.84 9.82 -5.56
CA ASP A 72 17.49 10.38 -6.88
C ASP A 72 16.68 11.69 -6.78
N GLY A 73 16.26 12.08 -5.57
CA GLY A 73 15.53 13.30 -5.29
C GLY A 73 14.04 13.27 -5.64
N SER A 74 13.50 12.11 -6.02
CA SER A 74 12.07 11.91 -6.30
C SER A 74 11.21 11.95 -5.04
N ILE A 75 11.77 11.60 -3.88
CA ILE A 75 11.12 11.74 -2.56
C ILE A 75 11.97 12.56 -1.60
N ARG A 76 11.31 13.39 -0.79
CA ARG A 76 11.95 14.21 0.24
C ARG A 76 11.59 13.70 1.63
N THR A 77 12.55 13.06 2.29
CA THR A 77 12.50 12.69 3.71
C THR A 77 13.91 12.47 4.24
N ASP A 78 14.13 12.74 5.53
CA ASP A 78 15.34 12.36 6.26
C ASP A 78 15.21 10.96 6.90
N TYR A 79 14.02 10.36 6.82
CA TYR A 79 13.63 9.14 7.54
C TYR A 79 13.04 8.09 6.59
N PRO A 80 13.85 7.49 5.68
CA PRO A 80 13.34 6.57 4.66
C PRO A 80 12.83 5.24 5.23
N GLU A 81 13.41 4.76 6.34
CA GLU A 81 13.01 3.49 6.97
C GLU A 81 11.65 3.64 7.68
N GLU A 82 11.53 4.66 8.54
CA GLU A 82 10.31 4.97 9.28
C GLU A 82 9.17 5.37 8.34
N LEU A 83 9.48 6.06 7.23
CA LEU A 83 8.49 6.30 6.20
C LEU A 83 8.00 4.96 5.62
N GLY A 84 8.89 4.02 5.35
CA GLY A 84 8.52 2.66 4.89
C GLY A 84 7.57 1.96 5.84
N GLU A 85 7.85 1.99 7.15
CA GLU A 85 6.95 1.43 8.19
C GLU A 85 5.56 2.07 8.15
N LEU A 86 5.49 3.41 8.13
CA LEU A 86 4.23 4.14 8.09
C LEU A 86 3.43 3.85 6.82
N LEU A 87 4.07 3.79 5.66
CA LEU A 87 3.40 3.48 4.40
C LEU A 87 2.83 2.06 4.40
N LEU A 88 3.56 1.08 4.94
CA LEU A 88 3.06 -0.29 5.07
C LEU A 88 1.85 -0.37 6.00
N LEU A 89 1.89 0.29 7.15
CA LEU A 89 0.76 0.32 8.08
C LEU A 89 -0.46 1.03 7.48
N LEU A 90 -0.25 2.20 6.85
CA LEU A 90 -1.35 2.96 6.27
C LEU A 90 -2.02 2.20 5.12
N SER A 91 -1.22 1.61 4.23
CA SER A 91 -1.73 0.86 3.06
C SER A 91 -2.37 -0.47 3.43
N ASN A 92 -1.77 -1.27 4.33
CA ASN A 92 -2.25 -2.63 4.61
C ASN A 92 -3.23 -2.73 5.78
N VAL A 93 -3.27 -1.74 6.68
CA VAL A 93 -4.09 -1.77 7.90
C VAL A 93 -5.15 -0.67 7.90
N TRP A 94 -4.75 0.60 7.76
CA TRP A 94 -5.67 1.73 7.91
C TRP A 94 -6.61 1.91 6.71
N LEU A 95 -6.08 1.73 5.50
CA LEU A 95 -6.86 1.75 4.26
C LEU A 95 -7.65 0.45 4.05
N ASN A 96 -7.17 -0.68 4.57
CA ASN A 96 -7.76 -1.99 4.31
C ASN A 96 -9.15 -2.15 4.98
N PRO A 97 -10.25 -2.25 4.21
CA PRO A 97 -11.60 -2.34 4.76
C PRO A 97 -11.87 -3.66 5.51
N MET A 98 -11.08 -4.71 5.27
CA MET A 98 -11.20 -5.99 5.99
C MET A 98 -10.64 -5.92 7.42
N ILE A 99 -9.84 -4.89 7.72
CA ILE A 99 -9.28 -4.62 9.04
C ILE A 99 -9.97 -3.41 9.68
N TYR A 100 -10.13 -2.31 8.93
CA TYR A 100 -10.75 -1.08 9.42
C TYR A 100 -11.95 -0.66 8.56
N PRO A 101 -13.12 -1.31 8.75
CA PRO A 101 -14.33 -1.04 7.97
C PRO A 101 -14.74 0.43 7.97
N ALA A 102 -15.22 0.89 6.83
CA ALA A 102 -15.66 2.25 6.59
C ALA A 102 -16.73 2.24 5.48
N THR A 103 -17.60 3.26 5.42
CA THR A 103 -18.50 3.45 4.27
C THR A 103 -17.69 3.78 3.01
N PRO A 104 -18.22 3.54 1.78
CA PRO A 104 -17.53 3.92 0.55
C PRO A 104 -17.00 5.37 0.56
N GLU A 105 -17.81 6.32 1.02
CA GLU A 105 -17.45 7.74 1.09
C GLU A 105 -16.34 8.00 2.10
N LYS A 106 -16.30 7.26 3.22
CA LYS A 106 -15.22 7.36 4.19
C LYS A 106 -13.94 6.72 3.67
N THR A 107 -14.03 5.60 2.96
CA THR A 107 -12.88 4.94 2.33
C THR A 107 -12.24 5.81 1.25
N ARG A 108 -13.07 6.46 0.42
CA ARG A 108 -12.59 7.44 -0.57
C ARG A 108 -11.84 8.59 0.09
N ARG A 109 -12.43 9.20 1.13
CA ARG A 109 -11.78 10.29 1.89
C ARG A 109 -10.44 9.88 2.54
N ARG A 110 -10.33 8.62 3.00
CA ARG A 110 -9.05 8.10 3.52
C ARG A 110 -8.00 8.02 2.42
N MET A 111 -8.38 7.55 1.24
CA MET A 111 -7.47 7.47 0.09
C MET A 111 -7.02 8.87 -0.37
N GLU A 112 -7.95 9.82 -0.44
CA GLU A 112 -7.64 11.23 -0.76
C GLU A 112 -6.65 11.83 0.27
N LEU A 113 -6.83 11.56 1.57
CA LEU A 113 -5.89 12.01 2.60
C LEU A 113 -4.52 11.31 2.47
N TYR A 114 -4.51 10.00 2.21
CA TYR A 114 -3.27 9.24 2.03
C TYR A 114 -2.44 9.81 0.88
N ASP A 115 -3.07 10.08 -0.25
CA ASP A 115 -2.44 10.72 -1.40
C ASP A 115 -1.97 12.15 -1.12
N GLN A 116 -2.80 12.95 -0.45
CA GLN A 116 -2.42 14.31 -0.05
C GLN A 116 -1.14 14.30 0.80
N MET A 117 -1.02 13.37 1.74
CA MET A 117 0.20 13.21 2.55
C MET A 117 1.40 12.86 1.68
N LEU A 118 1.25 11.92 0.75
CA LEU A 118 2.33 11.45 -0.12
C LEU A 118 2.81 12.50 -1.12
N ARG A 119 1.89 13.29 -1.68
CA ARG A 119 2.21 14.43 -2.57
C ARG A 119 3.15 15.42 -1.91
N SER A 120 3.01 15.66 -0.61
CA SER A 120 3.89 16.57 0.13
C SER A 120 5.35 16.09 0.17
N MET A 121 5.57 14.80 0.00
CA MET A 121 6.89 14.15 -0.02
C MET A 121 7.42 13.91 -1.44
N GLY A 122 6.69 14.29 -2.49
CA GLY A 122 7.08 14.05 -3.89
C GLY A 122 6.51 12.76 -4.51
N LEU A 123 5.70 12.01 -3.77
CA LEU A 123 5.09 10.78 -4.25
C LEU A 123 3.62 11.02 -4.62
N ASP A 124 3.32 11.14 -5.91
CA ASP A 124 1.94 11.21 -6.41
C ASP A 124 1.46 9.78 -6.71
N LEU A 125 0.71 9.15 -5.80
CA LEU A 125 0.23 7.78 -6.04
C LEU A 125 -1.04 7.78 -6.88
N LEU A 126 -1.96 8.70 -6.61
CA LEU A 126 -3.28 8.66 -7.22
C LEU A 126 -3.30 9.26 -8.61
N ASP A 127 -3.41 8.37 -9.59
CA ASP A 127 -4.16 8.68 -10.80
C ASP A 127 -5.59 8.15 -10.73
N GLN A 128 -6.41 8.57 -11.70
CA GLN A 128 -7.82 8.20 -11.76
C GLN A 128 -8.02 6.70 -11.92
N GLU A 129 -7.07 5.99 -12.55
CA GLU A 129 -7.15 4.54 -12.75
C GLU A 129 -6.96 3.80 -11.41
N LEU A 130 -5.95 4.20 -10.63
CA LEU A 130 -5.67 3.65 -9.32
C LEU A 130 -6.81 3.90 -8.34
N LEU A 131 -7.41 5.10 -8.37
CA LEU A 131 -8.63 5.42 -7.61
C LEU A 131 -9.77 4.45 -7.96
N ASN A 132 -10.02 4.21 -9.25
CA ASN A 132 -11.08 3.31 -9.68
C ASN A 132 -10.80 1.85 -9.25
N GLN A 133 -9.56 1.39 -9.35
CA GLN A 133 -9.15 0.07 -8.86
C GLN A 133 -9.36 -0.06 -7.35
N TRP A 134 -8.95 0.96 -6.59
CA TRP A 134 -9.14 1.02 -5.14
C TRP A 134 -10.63 0.99 -4.74
N GLU A 135 -11.48 1.79 -5.37
CA GLU A 135 -12.91 1.81 -5.11
C GLU A 135 -13.56 0.44 -5.40
N ARG A 136 -13.11 -0.23 -6.47
CA ARG A 136 -13.55 -1.59 -6.81
C ARG A 136 -13.16 -2.58 -5.72
N PHE A 137 -11.90 -2.58 -5.29
CA PHE A 137 -11.41 -3.43 -4.19
C PHE A 137 -12.24 -3.22 -2.91
N CYS A 138 -12.54 -1.96 -2.58
CA CYS A 138 -13.31 -1.62 -1.37
C CYS A 138 -14.76 -2.09 -1.45
N ARG A 139 -15.42 -1.94 -2.60
CA ARG A 139 -16.78 -2.42 -2.82
C ARG A 139 -16.87 -3.94 -2.69
N LEU A 140 -15.95 -4.67 -3.32
CA LEU A 140 -15.89 -6.14 -3.23
C LEU A 140 -15.68 -6.63 -1.80
N SER A 141 -14.91 -5.88 -1.00
CA SER A 141 -14.66 -6.19 0.41
C SER A 141 -15.88 -5.94 1.29
N GLN A 142 -16.70 -4.93 0.98
CA GLN A 142 -17.90 -4.57 1.75
C GLN A 142 -19.10 -5.49 1.50
N GLU A 143 -19.25 -6.03 0.29
CA GLU A 143 -20.29 -7.03 -0.03
C GLU A 143 -20.15 -8.33 0.79
N ARG A 144 -19.04 -8.49 1.51
CA ARG A 144 -18.62 -9.72 2.17
C ARG A 144 -18.38 -9.59 3.68
N LEU A 145 -18.64 -8.40 4.26
CA LEU A 145 -18.64 -8.12 5.70
C LEU A 145 -20.05 -8.28 6.30
#